data_AF-A0A843DDK8-F1
#
_entry.id   AF-A0A843DDK8-F1
#
_cell.length_a   1.000
_cell.length_b   1.000
_cell.length_c   1.000
_cell.angle_alpha   90.00
_cell.angle_beta   90.00
_cell.angle_gamma   90.00
#
_symmetry.space_group_name_H-M   'P 1'
#
loop_
_entity.id
_entity.type
_entity.pdbx_description
1 polymer ?
#
loop_
_entity_poly.entity_id
_entity_poly.type
_entity_poly.pdbx_seq_one_letter_code
_entity_poly.pdbx_strand_id
1 'polypeptide(L)'
;MKNTKKTLEEIVDAMIGEPNHNPRDNCFRFFVNRYPNAVHDAFDFPGKYQKKLGLKILTDDNRELEMDCAQLIEPEGDITCKSTINVEHQTYPIKKKIDTIYDYKIGLIHQNNIPSNSIVMTNINMGGDYLLCTSHDQTFKLLINQVTIEKISKRLKILKDKVGNNYELSLDELMYIPYIAIFVDDNAKEIMKELSRIFSNIDQINPDLEKQLHQHLKNLIKFHFRDNDDECKEMLTMITKNLYENDYEGLTYKESLELQIKEQNLKIEQIIEQKDQQLEQKDLKIEQKDQQLEQKDLKIEQKDQQLEQKDLQIEQIREQNDQQMEQIEQLLQEIKYLKKLNSK
;
A
#
# COMPACT_ATOMS: atom_id res chain seq x y z
N MET A 1 -35.10 4.68 -21.50
CA MET A 1 -34.04 5.54 -20.90
C MET A 1 -34.12 5.41 -19.39
N LYS A 2 -33.23 4.64 -18.76
CA LYS A 2 -33.05 4.69 -17.30
C LYS A 2 -31.76 5.45 -17.06
N ASN A 3 -31.91 6.67 -16.56
CA ASN A 3 -30.82 7.51 -16.06
C ASN A 3 -30.29 6.83 -14.79
N THR A 4 -29.34 5.91 -14.92
CA THR A 4 -28.57 5.42 -13.78
C THR A 4 -27.56 6.50 -13.41
N LYS A 5 -27.98 7.37 -12.49
CA LYS A 5 -27.08 8.25 -11.77
C LYS A 5 -26.10 7.35 -11.01
N LYS A 6 -24.87 7.23 -11.51
CA LYS A 6 -23.83 6.49 -10.82
C LYS A 6 -23.50 7.19 -9.50
N THR A 7 -23.34 6.42 -8.42
CA THR A 7 -22.93 6.98 -7.13
C THR A 7 -21.45 7.39 -7.17
N LEU A 8 -21.04 8.28 -6.26
CA LEU A 8 -19.63 8.68 -6.15
C LEU A 8 -18.76 7.46 -5.81
N GLU A 9 -19.26 6.50 -5.02
CA GLU A 9 -18.60 5.22 -4.78
C GLU A 9 -18.40 4.40 -6.07
N GLU A 10 -19.39 4.32 -6.98
CA GLU A 10 -19.25 3.57 -8.24
C GLU A 10 -18.22 4.20 -9.20
N ILE A 11 -17.99 5.50 -9.09
CA ILE A 11 -16.94 6.21 -9.86
C ILE A 11 -15.57 5.98 -9.20
N VAL A 12 -15.50 5.98 -7.87
CA VAL A 12 -14.25 5.73 -7.10
C VAL A 12 -13.79 4.27 -7.21
N ASP A 13 -14.70 3.31 -7.17
CA ASP A 13 -14.39 1.89 -7.35
C ASP A 13 -13.96 1.58 -8.79
N ALA A 14 -14.50 2.30 -9.78
CA ALA A 14 -14.01 2.25 -11.16
C ALA A 14 -12.60 2.87 -11.33
N MET A 15 -12.20 3.81 -10.46
CA MET A 15 -10.85 4.40 -10.45
C MET A 15 -9.84 3.57 -9.65
N ILE A 16 -10.29 2.76 -8.68
CA ILE A 16 -9.46 1.81 -7.91
C ILE A 16 -9.27 0.49 -8.66
N GLY A 17 -10.20 0.13 -9.56
CA GLY A 17 -10.21 -1.13 -10.30
C GLY A 17 -9.39 -1.20 -11.60
N GLU A 18 -8.91 -0.09 -12.18
CA GLU A 18 -8.10 -0.17 -13.40
C GLU A 18 -6.59 -0.33 -13.09
N PRO A 19 -5.95 -1.42 -13.53
CA PRO A 19 -4.53 -1.61 -13.36
C PRO A 19 -3.77 -0.69 -14.31
N ASN A 20 -3.25 0.42 -13.82
CA ASN A 20 -2.06 1.03 -14.40
C ASN A 20 -0.87 0.64 -13.51
N HIS A 21 -0.25 -0.50 -13.83
CA HIS A 21 0.74 -1.24 -13.03
C HIS A 21 2.06 -0.51 -12.69
N ASN A 22 2.14 0.81 -12.84
CA ASN A 22 3.28 1.61 -12.43
C ASN A 22 2.86 3.10 -12.23
N PRO A 23 2.94 3.65 -11.00
CA PRO A 23 2.62 5.05 -10.74
C PRO A 23 3.41 6.05 -11.61
N ARG A 24 4.65 5.71 -11.98
CA ARG A 24 5.49 6.55 -12.85
C ARG A 24 4.93 6.65 -14.26
N ASP A 25 4.53 5.53 -14.86
CA ASP A 25 3.91 5.48 -16.19
C ASP A 25 2.63 6.33 -16.24
N ASN A 26 1.79 6.20 -15.20
CA ASN A 26 0.55 6.94 -15.13
C ASN A 26 0.79 8.45 -15.02
N CYS A 27 1.70 8.88 -14.13
CA CYS A 27 2.06 10.29 -13.99
C CYS A 27 2.63 10.83 -15.31
N PHE A 28 3.56 10.10 -15.94
CA PHE A 28 4.18 10.51 -17.18
C PHE A 28 3.14 10.73 -18.30
N ARG A 29 2.27 9.75 -18.53
CA ARG A 29 1.20 9.85 -19.54
C ARG A 29 0.27 11.03 -19.29
N PHE A 30 -0.07 11.28 -18.03
CA PHE A 30 -0.93 12.39 -17.65
C PHE A 30 -0.31 13.74 -18.06
N PHE A 31 0.92 14.02 -17.63
CA PHE A 31 1.55 15.31 -17.88
C PHE A 31 1.84 15.53 -19.37
N VAL A 32 2.28 14.50 -20.11
CA VAL A 32 2.49 14.60 -21.57
C VAL A 32 1.19 14.98 -22.28
N ASN A 33 0.06 14.36 -21.91
CA ASN A 33 -1.23 14.64 -22.55
C ASN A 33 -1.77 16.02 -22.17
N ARG A 34 -1.57 16.45 -20.93
CA ARG A 34 -2.16 17.68 -20.40
C ARG A 34 -1.32 18.92 -20.70
N TYR A 35 0.01 18.81 -20.63
CA TYR A 35 0.98 19.90 -20.77
C TYR A 35 2.09 19.56 -21.76
N PRO A 36 1.77 19.20 -23.01
CA PRO A 36 2.75 18.65 -23.93
C PRO A 36 3.95 19.58 -24.20
N ASN A 37 3.72 20.88 -24.40
CA ASN A 37 4.80 21.86 -24.64
C ASN A 37 5.72 21.96 -23.43
N ALA A 38 5.15 22.16 -22.25
CA ALA A 38 5.93 22.33 -21.03
C ALA A 38 6.68 21.07 -20.65
N VAL A 39 6.09 19.89 -20.85
CA VAL A 39 6.78 18.62 -20.67
C VAL A 39 7.91 18.48 -21.67
N HIS A 40 7.68 18.85 -22.93
CA HIS A 40 8.71 18.78 -23.96
C HIS A 40 9.94 19.61 -23.60
N ASP A 41 9.73 20.87 -23.20
CA ASP A 41 10.81 21.76 -22.81
C ASP A 41 11.47 21.29 -21.52
N ALA A 42 10.66 20.90 -20.53
CA ALA A 42 11.17 20.45 -19.24
C ALA A 42 11.98 19.15 -19.34
N PHE A 43 11.65 18.30 -20.31
CA PHE A 43 12.23 16.98 -20.47
C PHE A 43 13.39 17.01 -21.46
N ASP A 44 13.76 18.15 -22.03
CA ASP A 44 14.78 18.31 -23.08
C ASP A 44 14.48 17.45 -24.32
N PHE A 45 13.23 17.41 -24.80
CA PHE A 45 12.96 16.69 -26.05
C PHE A 45 13.57 17.43 -27.25
N PRO A 46 14.31 16.72 -28.14
CA PRO A 46 15.05 17.35 -29.22
C PRO A 46 14.14 17.86 -30.34
N GLY A 47 13.92 19.17 -30.44
CA GLY A 47 13.11 19.81 -31.49
C GLY A 47 12.03 20.71 -30.93
N LYS A 48 10.97 20.99 -31.69
CA LYS A 48 9.80 21.77 -31.23
C LYS A 48 8.55 20.91 -31.21
N TYR A 49 7.77 20.99 -30.12
CA TYR A 49 6.45 20.37 -30.07
C TYR A 49 5.49 21.08 -31.03
N GLN A 50 4.83 20.32 -31.89
CA GLN A 50 3.75 20.80 -32.73
C GLN A 50 2.47 19.99 -32.50
N LYS A 51 1.40 20.66 -32.06
CA LYS A 51 0.11 20.01 -31.77
C LYS A 51 -0.57 19.44 -33.01
N LYS A 52 -0.41 20.12 -34.15
CA LYS A 52 -0.99 19.76 -35.45
C LYS A 52 0.00 19.99 -36.56
N LEU A 53 0.29 18.94 -37.33
CA LEU A 53 1.18 19.02 -38.50
C LEU A 53 0.45 19.50 -39.76
N GLY A 54 -0.87 19.34 -39.82
CA GLY A 54 -1.64 19.56 -41.06
C GLY A 54 -1.26 18.60 -42.18
N LEU A 55 -0.60 17.48 -41.85
CA LEU A 55 -0.25 16.43 -42.81
C LEU A 55 -1.49 15.57 -43.09
N LYS A 56 -1.94 15.64 -44.34
CA LYS A 56 -2.95 14.74 -44.90
C LYS A 56 -2.29 13.38 -45.18
N ILE A 57 -2.74 12.36 -44.48
CA ILE A 57 -2.37 10.96 -44.68
C ILE A 57 -3.55 10.23 -45.30
N LEU A 58 -3.29 9.32 -46.25
CA LEU A 58 -4.32 8.48 -46.83
C LEU A 58 -4.25 7.11 -46.17
N THR A 59 -5.39 6.58 -45.75
CA THR A 59 -5.52 5.18 -45.35
C THR A 59 -5.50 4.25 -46.56
N ASP A 60 -5.38 2.94 -46.31
CA ASP A 60 -5.45 1.89 -47.34
C ASP A 60 -6.74 1.94 -48.17
N ASP A 61 -7.83 2.49 -47.62
CA ASP A 61 -9.11 2.71 -48.30
C ASP A 61 -9.27 4.13 -48.87
N ASN A 62 -8.16 4.86 -49.09
CA ASN A 62 -8.12 6.21 -49.64
C ASN A 62 -8.90 7.27 -48.84
N ARG A 63 -9.16 7.04 -47.55
CA ARG A 63 -9.69 8.08 -46.68
C ARG A 63 -8.58 9.02 -46.25
N GLU A 64 -8.82 10.30 -46.41
CA GLU A 64 -7.93 11.34 -45.95
C GLU A 64 -8.10 11.50 -44.43
N LEU A 65 -7.02 11.23 -43.70
CA LEU A 65 -6.89 11.49 -42.28
C LEU A 65 -5.92 12.66 -42.08
N GLU A 66 -6.13 13.43 -41.01
CA GLU A 66 -5.15 14.42 -40.55
C GLU A 66 -4.34 13.76 -39.44
N MET A 67 -3.01 13.77 -39.58
CA MET A 67 -2.13 13.19 -38.58
C MET A 67 -1.97 14.14 -37.39
N ASP A 68 -2.76 13.93 -36.33
CA ASP A 68 -2.70 14.64 -35.03
C ASP A 68 -1.58 14.07 -34.12
N CYS A 69 -0.39 13.84 -34.67
CA CYS A 69 0.76 13.34 -33.91
C CYS A 69 1.65 14.50 -33.48
N ALA A 70 2.05 14.53 -32.20
CA ALA A 70 3.17 15.36 -31.76
C ALA A 70 4.44 14.94 -32.53
N GLN A 71 5.01 15.87 -33.29
CA GLN A 71 6.34 15.72 -33.90
C GLN A 71 7.31 16.73 -33.33
N LEU A 72 8.59 16.37 -33.40
CA LEU A 72 9.75 17.18 -33.10
C LEU A 72 10.26 17.70 -34.43
N ILE A 73 10.22 19.03 -34.59
CA ILE A 73 10.88 19.69 -35.71
C ILE A 73 12.28 20.10 -35.27
N GLU A 74 13.32 19.69 -35.99
CA GLU A 74 14.69 20.13 -35.70
C GLU A 74 14.84 21.66 -35.82
N PRO A 75 15.86 22.27 -35.18
CA PRO A 75 16.05 23.72 -35.17
C PRO A 75 16.09 24.38 -36.56
N GLU A 76 16.51 23.64 -37.59
CA GLU A 76 16.68 24.10 -38.98
C GLU A 76 15.38 24.06 -39.80
N GLY A 77 14.26 23.62 -39.21
CA GLY A 77 12.94 23.60 -39.86
C GLY A 77 12.72 22.41 -40.80
N ASP A 78 13.76 21.60 -41.01
CA ASP A 78 13.63 20.34 -41.73
C ASP A 78 12.83 19.34 -40.88
N ILE A 79 11.67 18.92 -41.42
CA ILE A 79 10.91 17.79 -40.91
C ILE A 79 11.72 16.54 -41.27
N THR A 80 12.69 16.18 -40.43
CA THR A 80 13.65 15.13 -40.78
C THR A 80 13.02 13.77 -40.98
N CYS A 81 11.81 13.50 -40.46
CA CYS A 81 11.05 12.29 -40.75
C CYS A 81 9.56 12.55 -40.47
N LYS A 82 8.67 12.00 -41.30
CA LYS A 82 7.21 11.90 -41.07
C LYS A 82 6.90 11.00 -39.85
N SER A 83 7.57 11.17 -38.72
CA SER A 83 7.61 10.24 -37.59
C SER A 83 6.38 10.31 -36.71
N THR A 84 5.91 9.18 -36.20
CA THR A 84 5.12 9.15 -34.96
C THR A 84 6.08 9.15 -33.77
N ILE A 85 6.05 10.18 -32.92
CA ILE A 85 6.78 10.13 -31.65
C ILE A 85 6.01 9.26 -30.68
N ASN A 86 6.52 8.06 -30.43
CA ASN A 86 6.19 7.33 -29.23
C ASN A 86 7.17 7.78 -28.15
N VAL A 87 6.68 8.54 -27.16
CA VAL A 87 7.43 8.78 -25.93
C VAL A 87 7.13 7.66 -24.95
N GLU A 88 8.09 6.77 -24.77
CA GLU A 88 8.00 5.69 -23.79
C GLU A 88 8.98 5.96 -22.65
N HIS A 89 8.49 5.91 -21.41
CA HIS A 89 9.31 5.95 -20.22
C HIS A 89 9.67 4.51 -19.83
N GLN A 90 10.94 4.24 -19.52
CA GLN A 90 11.42 2.90 -19.21
C GLN A 90 12.18 2.84 -17.90
N THR A 91 11.64 2.07 -16.94
CA THR A 91 12.28 1.70 -15.67
C THR A 91 12.99 0.34 -15.72
N TYR A 92 13.07 -0.31 -16.89
CA TYR A 92 13.63 -1.66 -17.08
C TYR A 92 14.53 -1.75 -18.33
N PRO A 93 15.47 -2.72 -18.42
CA PRO A 93 16.41 -2.84 -19.54
C PRO A 93 15.74 -3.04 -20.91
N ILE A 94 16.10 -2.17 -21.85
CA ILE A 94 15.59 -2.05 -23.23
C ILE A 94 15.60 -3.38 -24.01
N LYS A 95 16.57 -4.26 -23.76
CA LYS A 95 16.84 -5.44 -24.60
C LYS A 95 15.70 -6.46 -24.66
N LYS A 96 14.92 -6.63 -23.59
CA LYS A 96 13.77 -7.57 -23.58
C LYS A 96 12.47 -6.98 -24.14
N LYS A 97 12.38 -5.65 -24.25
CA LYS A 97 11.17 -4.94 -24.69
C LYS A 97 11.25 -4.43 -26.11
N ILE A 98 12.44 -4.28 -26.70
CA ILE A 98 12.57 -4.05 -28.16
C ILE A 98 11.73 -5.08 -28.90
N ASP A 99 11.86 -6.36 -28.52
CA ASP A 99 11.09 -7.47 -29.08
C ASP A 99 9.56 -7.32 -28.89
N THR A 100 9.10 -6.62 -27.86
CA THR A 100 7.66 -6.44 -27.52
C THR A 100 7.05 -5.14 -28.05
N ILE A 101 7.84 -4.07 -28.19
CA ILE A 101 7.45 -2.79 -28.81
C ILE A 101 7.05 -3.02 -30.29
N TYR A 102 7.58 -4.08 -30.91
CA TYR A 102 7.28 -4.49 -32.28
C TYR A 102 5.79 -4.83 -32.53
N ASP A 103 5.08 -5.42 -31.57
CA ASP A 103 3.83 -6.13 -31.89
C ASP A 103 2.59 -5.23 -32.04
N TYR A 104 2.54 -4.04 -31.43
CA TYR A 104 1.30 -3.25 -31.40
C TYR A 104 1.34 -1.89 -32.11
N LYS A 105 2.52 -1.26 -32.24
CA LYS A 105 2.62 0.13 -32.77
C LYS A 105 3.49 0.26 -34.02
N ILE A 106 4.48 -0.61 -34.20
CA ILE A 106 5.35 -0.61 -35.40
C ILE A 106 4.66 -1.27 -36.60
N GLY A 107 3.67 -2.15 -36.39
CA GLY A 107 2.86 -2.72 -37.48
C GLY A 107 2.12 -1.69 -38.34
N LEU A 108 1.61 -0.60 -37.74
CA LEU A 108 0.95 0.52 -38.45
C LEU A 108 1.94 1.35 -39.27
N ILE A 109 3.18 1.48 -38.77
CA ILE A 109 4.29 2.22 -39.38
C ILE A 109 4.83 1.44 -40.60
N HIS A 110 4.93 0.11 -40.47
CA HIS A 110 5.34 -0.82 -41.52
C HIS A 110 4.37 -0.83 -42.72
N GLN A 111 3.06 -0.80 -42.50
CA GLN A 111 2.07 -0.81 -43.59
C GLN A 111 2.09 0.45 -44.46
N ASN A 112 2.39 1.61 -43.85
CA ASN A 112 2.30 2.91 -44.52
C ASN A 112 3.67 3.48 -44.97
N ASN A 113 4.75 2.72 -44.76
CA ASN A 113 6.12 3.10 -45.11
C ASN A 113 6.53 4.48 -44.55
N ILE A 114 6.10 4.76 -43.32
CA ILE A 114 6.34 6.02 -42.64
C ILE A 114 7.65 5.89 -41.85
N PRO A 115 8.68 6.72 -42.07
CA PRO A 115 9.88 6.65 -41.24
C PRO A 115 9.53 7.02 -39.79
N SER A 116 9.82 6.14 -38.82
CA SER A 116 9.53 6.39 -37.40
C SER A 116 10.78 6.66 -36.58
N ASN A 117 10.86 7.86 -36.01
CA ASN A 117 11.71 8.14 -34.86
C ASN A 117 10.90 7.94 -33.57
N SER A 118 11.30 6.97 -32.74
CA SER A 118 10.77 6.82 -31.39
C SER A 118 11.76 7.43 -30.38
N ILE A 119 11.24 8.11 -29.36
CA ILE A 119 12.07 8.67 -28.29
C ILE A 119 11.80 7.89 -27.03
N VAL A 120 12.84 7.23 -26.55
CA VAL A 120 12.77 6.49 -25.31
C VAL A 120 13.46 7.32 -24.24
N MET A 121 12.71 7.65 -23.20
CA MET A 121 13.27 8.23 -21.99
C MET A 121 13.57 7.13 -21.01
N THR A 122 14.81 7.09 -20.54
CA THR A 122 15.23 6.07 -19.60
C THR A 122 16.31 6.60 -18.66
N ASN A 123 16.33 6.03 -17.46
CA ASN A 123 17.44 6.14 -16.51
C ASN A 123 18.62 5.22 -16.87
N ILE A 124 18.50 4.38 -17.91
CA ILE A 124 19.50 3.38 -18.28
C ILE A 124 20.52 4.00 -19.24
N ASN A 125 21.80 3.98 -18.84
CA ASN A 125 22.90 4.38 -19.70
C ASN A 125 23.16 3.30 -20.77
N MET A 126 22.70 3.51 -21.99
CA MET A 126 22.93 2.60 -23.11
C MET A 126 24.19 2.93 -23.92
N GLY A 127 24.92 4.01 -23.58
CA GLY A 127 26.11 4.45 -24.31
C GLY A 127 25.79 5.00 -25.71
N GLY A 128 25.33 6.25 -25.79
CA GLY A 128 25.09 6.99 -27.04
C GLY A 128 23.82 7.85 -27.00
N ASP A 129 23.81 8.98 -27.72
CA ASP A 129 22.64 9.87 -27.86
C ASP A 129 21.50 9.21 -28.66
N TYR A 130 21.81 8.10 -29.34
CA TYR A 130 20.86 7.32 -30.11
C TYR A 130 21.24 5.84 -30.19
N LEU A 131 20.24 4.97 -30.36
CA LEU A 131 20.42 3.58 -30.79
C LEU A 131 19.96 3.42 -32.24
N LEU A 132 20.73 2.71 -33.04
CA LEU A 132 20.25 2.20 -34.31
C LEU A 132 19.61 0.84 -34.08
N CYS A 133 18.37 0.70 -34.50
CA CYS A 133 17.62 -0.54 -34.41
C CYS A 133 17.24 -0.97 -35.82
N THR A 134 17.43 -2.24 -36.12
CA THR A 134 17.05 -2.83 -37.41
C THR A 134 15.84 -3.73 -37.21
N SER A 135 14.85 -3.60 -38.08
CA SER A 135 13.71 -4.51 -38.15
C SER A 135 13.29 -4.72 -39.59
N HIS A 136 13.14 -5.99 -39.98
CA HIS A 136 12.99 -6.39 -41.38
C HIS A 136 14.09 -5.79 -42.27
N ASP A 137 13.72 -5.00 -43.28
CA ASP A 137 14.60 -4.31 -44.23
C ASP A 137 14.84 -2.83 -43.88
N GLN A 138 14.40 -2.36 -42.71
CA GLN A 138 14.51 -0.97 -42.30
C GLN A 138 15.43 -0.79 -41.08
N THR A 139 16.15 0.33 -41.07
CA THR A 139 16.94 0.80 -39.92
C THR A 139 16.32 2.08 -39.39
N PHE A 140 15.99 2.11 -38.10
CA PHE A 140 15.47 3.30 -37.42
C PHE A 140 16.42 3.80 -36.34
N LYS A 141 16.40 5.12 -36.13
CA LYS A 141 17.20 5.82 -35.12
C LYS A 141 16.32 6.12 -33.91
N LEU A 142 16.62 5.48 -32.80
CA LEU A 142 16.00 5.72 -31.50
C LEU A 142 16.81 6.80 -30.78
N LEU A 143 16.28 8.00 -30.61
CA LEU A 143 16.93 9.02 -29.79
C LEU A 143 16.68 8.68 -28.32
N ILE A 144 17.76 8.55 -27.54
CA ILE A 144 17.67 8.25 -26.11
C ILE A 144 17.97 9.52 -25.33
N ASN A 145 16.96 9.99 -24.60
CA ASN A 145 17.21 11.02 -23.61
C ASN A 145 17.46 10.37 -22.25
N GLN A 146 18.75 10.25 -21.92
CA GLN A 146 19.17 9.72 -20.65
C GLN A 146 18.92 10.74 -19.54
N VAL A 147 18.12 10.37 -18.54
CA VAL A 147 17.93 11.17 -17.32
C VAL A 147 19.03 10.79 -16.34
N THR A 148 20.00 11.69 -16.15
CA THR A 148 21.13 11.47 -15.25
C THR A 148 20.91 12.13 -13.89
N ILE A 149 21.66 11.69 -12.87
CA ILE A 149 21.63 12.31 -11.54
C ILE A 149 22.02 13.79 -11.60
N GLU A 150 22.91 14.18 -12.53
CA GLU A 150 23.29 15.59 -12.74
C GLU A 150 22.13 16.40 -13.32
N LYS A 151 21.38 15.84 -14.29
CA LYS A 151 20.18 16.48 -14.85
C LYS A 151 19.09 16.68 -13.80
N ILE A 152 18.87 15.68 -12.95
CA ILE A 152 17.96 15.78 -11.80
C ILE A 152 18.45 16.85 -10.82
N SER A 153 19.73 16.79 -10.42
CA SER A 153 20.32 17.72 -9.45
C SER A 153 20.28 19.16 -9.94
N LYS A 154 20.52 19.40 -11.23
CA LYS A 154 20.43 20.73 -11.85
C LYS A 154 19.01 21.29 -11.77
N ARG A 155 18.00 20.51 -12.15
CA ARG A 155 16.58 20.93 -12.09
C ARG A 155 16.12 21.14 -10.65
N LEU A 156 16.50 20.24 -9.75
CA LEU A 156 16.20 20.37 -8.32
C LEU A 156 16.83 21.64 -7.75
N LYS A 157 18.07 21.97 -8.12
CA LYS A 157 18.73 23.21 -7.73
C LYS A 157 17.97 24.44 -8.24
N ILE A 158 17.53 24.46 -9.51
CA ILE A 158 16.72 25.56 -10.06
C ILE A 158 15.45 25.77 -9.22
N LEU A 159 14.74 24.68 -8.89
CA LEU A 159 13.56 24.75 -8.04
C LEU A 159 13.89 25.32 -6.65
N LYS A 160 14.93 24.81 -5.98
CA LYS A 160 15.37 25.31 -4.66
C LYS A 160 15.72 26.79 -4.69
N ASP A 161 16.54 27.19 -5.66
CA ASP A 161 17.03 28.55 -5.78
C ASP A 161 15.86 29.51 -6.05
N LYS A 162 14.91 29.15 -6.91
CA LYS A 162 13.73 30.00 -7.18
C LYS A 162 12.77 30.08 -6.00
N VAL A 163 12.39 28.94 -5.42
CA VAL A 163 11.48 28.90 -4.28
C VAL A 163 12.09 29.58 -3.05
N GLY A 164 13.38 29.34 -2.76
CA GLY A 164 14.07 29.98 -1.64
C GLY A 164 14.25 31.50 -1.77
N ASN A 165 14.17 32.04 -3.00
CA ASN A 165 14.19 33.48 -3.27
C ASN A 165 12.78 34.05 -3.54
N ASN A 166 11.71 33.28 -3.32
CA ASN A 166 10.32 33.67 -3.60
C ASN A 166 10.07 34.13 -5.05
N TYR A 167 10.76 33.54 -6.02
CA TYR A 167 10.52 33.79 -7.43
C TYR A 167 9.38 32.91 -7.96
N GLU A 168 8.54 33.49 -8.82
CA GLU A 168 7.50 32.75 -9.53
C GLU A 168 8.13 31.68 -10.45
N LEU A 169 7.54 30.47 -10.42
CA LEU A 169 7.93 29.37 -11.28
C LEU A 169 7.11 29.42 -12.57
N SER A 170 7.78 29.36 -13.71
CA SER A 170 7.11 29.15 -14.99
C SER A 170 6.46 27.77 -15.05
N LEU A 171 5.53 27.58 -15.99
CA LEU A 171 4.90 26.28 -16.22
C LEU A 171 5.94 25.17 -16.52
N ASP A 172 6.98 25.50 -17.29
CA ASP A 172 8.04 24.55 -17.66
C ASP A 172 8.88 24.15 -16.44
N GLU A 173 9.16 25.10 -15.55
CA GLU A 173 9.87 24.83 -14.29
C GLU A 173 9.01 24.02 -13.32
N LEU A 174 7.70 24.26 -13.27
CA LEU A 174 6.78 23.42 -12.50
C LEU A 174 6.77 21.96 -13.01
N MET A 175 7.01 21.74 -14.31
CA MET A 175 7.16 20.39 -14.87
C MET A 175 8.48 19.69 -14.46
N TYR A 176 9.44 20.40 -13.84
CA TYR A 176 10.59 19.75 -13.22
C TYR A 176 10.21 18.87 -12.03
N ILE A 177 9.11 19.19 -11.33
CA ILE A 177 8.62 18.38 -10.20
C ILE A 177 8.26 16.96 -10.65
N PRO A 178 7.32 16.75 -11.60
CA PRO A 178 7.01 15.41 -12.07
C PRO A 178 8.19 14.78 -12.81
N TYR A 179 9.02 15.54 -13.54
CA TYR A 179 10.25 15.01 -14.15
C TYR A 179 11.15 14.32 -13.11
N ILE A 180 11.49 15.05 -12.05
CA ILE A 180 12.37 14.54 -10.99
C ILE A 180 11.70 13.35 -10.29
N ALA A 181 10.43 13.49 -9.89
CA ALA A 181 9.73 12.46 -9.14
C ALA A 181 9.51 11.16 -9.95
N ILE A 182 9.35 11.24 -11.27
CA ILE A 182 9.18 10.08 -12.15
C ILE A 182 10.51 9.35 -12.37
N PHE A 183 11.60 10.08 -12.59
CA PHE A 183 12.87 9.49 -13.04
C PHE A 183 13.92 9.31 -11.95
N VAL A 184 13.66 9.76 -10.72
CA VAL A 184 14.57 9.50 -9.61
C VAL A 184 14.64 8.01 -9.29
N ASP A 185 15.84 7.46 -9.16
CA ASP A 185 16.05 6.05 -8.82
C ASP A 185 16.96 5.96 -7.59
N ASP A 186 18.22 6.39 -7.76
CA ASP A 186 19.16 6.53 -6.65
C ASP A 186 18.76 7.66 -5.71
N ASN A 187 18.86 7.42 -4.40
CA ASN A 187 18.51 8.39 -3.36
C ASN A 187 17.08 8.95 -3.48
N ALA A 188 16.15 8.18 -4.05
CA ALA A 188 14.80 8.63 -4.30
C ALA A 188 14.09 9.17 -3.06
N LYS A 189 14.25 8.55 -1.89
CA LYS A 189 13.65 9.04 -0.64
C LYS A 189 14.10 10.45 -0.28
N GLU A 190 15.40 10.72 -0.31
CA GLU A 190 15.94 12.04 0.03
C GLU A 190 15.54 13.11 -1.01
N ILE A 191 15.53 12.76 -2.30
CA ILE A 191 15.07 13.67 -3.35
C ILE A 191 13.57 13.93 -3.23
N MET A 192 12.75 12.92 -2.91
CA MET A 192 11.31 13.10 -2.70
C MET A 192 11.01 13.90 -1.44
N LYS A 193 11.80 13.77 -0.37
CA LYS A 193 11.73 14.66 0.81
C LYS A 193 11.96 16.11 0.42
N GLU A 194 13.00 16.33 -0.37
CA GLU A 194 13.34 17.66 -0.83
C GLU A 194 12.29 18.25 -1.78
N LEU A 195 11.77 17.45 -2.71
CA LEU A 195 10.64 17.86 -3.57
C LEU A 195 9.39 18.20 -2.76
N SER A 196 9.10 17.44 -1.70
CA SER A 196 7.94 17.70 -0.83
C SER A 196 8.08 19.05 -0.12
N ARG A 197 9.28 19.37 0.39
CA ARG A 197 9.60 20.69 0.97
C ARG A 197 9.53 21.81 -0.06
N ILE A 198 10.04 21.60 -1.27
CA ILE A 198 9.97 22.60 -2.34
C ILE A 198 8.50 22.87 -2.67
N PHE A 199 7.71 21.82 -2.92
CA PHE A 199 6.29 21.94 -3.26
C PHE A 199 5.50 22.66 -2.16
N SER A 200 5.77 22.36 -0.89
CA SER A 200 5.16 23.02 0.27
C SER A 200 5.66 24.45 0.52
N ASN A 201 6.43 25.06 -0.39
CA ASN A 201 6.86 26.45 -0.28
C ASN A 201 6.56 27.23 -1.57
N ILE A 202 5.79 26.66 -2.50
CA ILE A 202 5.40 27.38 -3.72
C ILE A 202 4.09 28.13 -3.43
N ASP A 203 4.16 29.45 -3.35
CA ASP A 203 3.01 30.28 -3.00
C ASP A 203 2.07 30.58 -4.19
N GLN A 204 2.58 30.47 -5.42
CA GLN A 204 1.88 30.92 -6.63
C GLN A 204 1.84 29.82 -7.68
N ILE A 205 0.91 28.87 -7.53
CA ILE A 205 0.58 27.89 -8.56
C ILE A 205 -0.88 28.10 -8.97
N ASN A 206 -1.17 27.93 -10.26
CA ASN A 206 -2.54 27.79 -10.72
C ASN A 206 -3.23 26.63 -9.93
N PRO A 207 -4.39 26.85 -9.28
CA PRO A 207 -5.00 25.86 -8.40
C PRO A 207 -5.31 24.49 -9.06
N ASP A 208 -5.63 24.48 -10.36
CA ASP A 208 -5.89 23.22 -11.07
C ASP A 208 -4.58 22.44 -11.30
N LEU A 209 -3.50 23.14 -11.62
CA LEU A 209 -2.18 22.54 -11.78
C LEU A 209 -1.62 22.08 -10.43
N GLU A 210 -1.80 22.87 -9.37
CA GLU A 210 -1.39 22.54 -8.01
C GLU A 210 -2.05 21.22 -7.54
N LYS A 211 -3.36 21.09 -7.71
CA LYS A 211 -4.11 19.86 -7.42
C LYS A 211 -3.59 18.65 -8.21
N GLN A 212 -3.26 18.84 -9.48
CA GLN A 212 -2.71 17.76 -10.31
C GLN A 212 -1.31 17.36 -9.87
N LEU A 213 -0.43 18.33 -9.62
CA LEU A 213 0.93 18.09 -9.11
C LEU A 213 0.88 17.37 -7.76
N HIS A 214 0.01 17.79 -6.85
CA HIS A 214 -0.19 17.12 -5.56
C HIS A 214 -0.64 15.68 -5.71
N GLN A 215 -1.66 15.43 -6.53
CA GLN A 215 -2.18 14.07 -6.73
C GLN A 215 -1.11 13.12 -7.28
N HIS A 216 -0.27 13.60 -8.20
CA HIS A 216 0.82 12.81 -8.76
C HIS A 216 2.00 12.66 -7.80
N LEU A 217 2.39 13.72 -7.07
CA LEU A 217 3.39 13.63 -6.00
C LEU A 217 2.97 12.65 -4.90
N LYS A 218 1.70 12.70 -4.47
CA LYS A 218 1.10 11.75 -3.51
C LYS A 218 1.28 10.31 -3.97
N ASN A 219 1.02 10.01 -5.24
CA ASN A 219 1.18 8.67 -5.79
C ASN A 219 2.65 8.23 -5.81
N LEU A 220 3.57 9.14 -6.15
CA LEU A 220 5.01 8.87 -6.21
C LEU A 220 5.64 8.74 -4.81
N ILE A 221 5.21 9.54 -3.83
CA ILE A 221 5.60 9.40 -2.42
C ILE A 221 5.19 8.02 -1.90
N LYS A 222 3.91 7.63 -2.08
CA LYS A 222 3.45 6.29 -1.68
C LYS A 222 4.27 5.18 -2.33
N PHE A 223 4.64 5.34 -3.60
CA PHE A 223 5.47 4.37 -4.29
C PHE A 223 6.88 4.25 -3.70
N HIS A 224 7.52 5.39 -3.38
CA HIS A 224 8.89 5.47 -2.90
C HIS A 224 9.06 5.19 -1.40
N PHE A 225 8.02 5.40 -0.59
CA PHE A 225 8.01 5.22 0.86
C PHE A 225 7.10 4.08 1.33
N ARG A 226 6.79 3.12 0.44
CA ARG A 226 5.93 1.95 0.76
C ARG A 226 6.47 1.06 1.89
N ASP A 227 7.73 1.23 2.25
CA ASP A 227 8.45 0.50 3.30
C ASP A 227 8.64 1.34 4.58
N ASN A 228 8.18 2.60 4.61
CA ASN A 228 8.27 3.48 5.78
C ASN A 228 7.02 4.37 5.90
N ASP A 229 6.02 3.88 6.62
CA ASP A 229 4.72 4.54 6.79
C ASP A 229 4.81 5.92 7.44
N ASP A 230 5.72 6.12 8.39
CA ASP A 230 5.81 7.38 9.12
C ASP A 230 6.46 8.49 8.28
N GLU A 231 7.53 8.18 7.54
CA GLU A 231 8.07 9.11 6.54
C GLU A 231 7.07 9.39 5.41
N CYS A 232 6.31 8.36 4.98
CA CYS A 232 5.25 8.54 3.98
C CYS A 232 4.20 9.53 4.47
N LYS A 233 3.70 9.38 5.70
CA LYS A 233 2.73 10.31 6.32
C LYS A 233 3.31 11.72 6.45
N GLU A 234 4.56 11.84 6.87
CA GLU A 234 5.24 13.14 7.02
C GLU A 234 5.26 13.88 5.68
N MET A 235 5.69 13.22 4.60
CA MET A 235 5.77 13.83 3.26
C MET A 235 4.40 14.18 2.70
N LEU A 236 3.41 13.28 2.87
CA LEU A 236 2.04 13.56 2.47
C LEU A 236 1.47 14.77 3.23
N THR A 237 1.80 14.92 4.51
CA THR A 237 1.39 16.09 5.31
C THR A 237 2.03 17.36 4.77
N MET A 238 3.33 17.34 4.46
CA MET A 238 4.04 18.51 3.90
C MET A 238 3.39 19.02 2.62
N ILE A 239 3.15 18.15 1.62
CA ILE A 239 2.58 18.58 0.34
C ILE A 239 1.11 18.97 0.43
N THR A 240 0.40 18.51 1.46
CA THR A 240 -1.04 18.76 1.63
C THR A 240 -1.27 20.07 2.37
N LYS A 241 -0.42 20.42 3.35
CA LYS A 241 -0.62 21.58 4.21
C LYS A 241 -0.94 22.87 3.43
N ASN A 242 -0.15 23.22 2.43
CA ASN A 242 -0.33 24.47 1.67
C ASN A 242 -1.60 24.52 0.84
N LEU A 243 -1.98 23.39 0.23
CA LEU A 243 -3.17 23.31 -0.61
C LEU A 243 -4.46 23.66 0.14
N TYR A 244 -4.45 23.47 1.46
CA TYR A 244 -5.64 23.53 2.29
C TYR A 244 -5.57 24.58 3.39
N GLU A 245 -4.48 25.34 3.49
CA GLU A 245 -4.46 26.56 4.32
C GLU A 245 -5.53 27.58 3.87
N ASN A 246 -5.98 27.53 2.60
CA ASN A 246 -6.98 28.44 2.02
C ASN A 246 -8.41 27.87 1.86
N ASP A 247 -8.62 26.55 2.01
CA ASP A 247 -9.95 25.89 1.88
C ASP A 247 -10.09 24.78 2.95
N TYR A 248 -10.06 25.22 4.21
CA TYR A 248 -10.07 24.35 5.38
C TYR A 248 -11.37 23.51 5.48
N GLU A 249 -12.53 23.99 5.01
CA GLU A 249 -13.83 23.34 5.26
C GLU A 249 -14.05 22.03 4.48
N GLY A 250 -13.54 21.94 3.24
CA GLY A 250 -13.72 20.74 2.41
C GLY A 250 -12.79 19.59 2.77
N LEU A 251 -11.58 19.89 3.22
CA LEU A 251 -10.58 18.88 3.57
C LEU A 251 -10.61 18.48 5.04
N THR A 252 -10.85 19.43 5.96
CA THR A 252 -10.96 19.07 7.37
C THR A 252 -12.06 18.05 7.57
N TYR A 253 -13.22 18.14 6.91
CA TYR A 253 -14.24 17.12 7.15
C TYR A 253 -13.77 15.72 6.78
N LYS A 254 -13.21 15.51 5.59
CA LYS A 254 -12.82 14.16 5.14
C LYS A 254 -11.56 13.65 5.83
N GLU A 255 -10.51 14.46 5.90
CA GLU A 255 -9.23 14.05 6.50
C GLU A 255 -9.29 14.09 8.03
N SER A 256 -10.04 15.01 8.67
CA SER A 256 -10.33 14.94 10.11
C SER A 256 -11.21 13.75 10.43
N LEU A 257 -12.19 13.38 9.59
CA LEU A 257 -12.98 12.17 9.82
C LEU A 257 -12.10 10.92 9.69
N GLU A 258 -11.22 10.84 8.70
CA GLU A 258 -10.26 9.73 8.57
C GLU A 258 -9.29 9.66 9.77
N LEU A 259 -8.80 10.80 10.27
CA LEU A 259 -7.96 10.87 11.48
C LEU A 259 -8.75 10.53 12.75
N GLN A 260 -9.98 11.02 12.90
CA GLN A 260 -10.85 10.72 14.03
C GLN A 260 -11.24 9.24 14.05
N ILE A 261 -11.53 8.64 12.89
CA ILE A 261 -11.78 7.20 12.77
C ILE A 261 -10.53 6.42 13.19
N LYS A 262 -9.34 6.83 12.75
CA LYS A 262 -8.08 6.21 13.20
C LYS A 262 -7.85 6.34 14.69
N GLU A 263 -8.06 7.52 15.27
CA GLU A 263 -7.92 7.73 16.72
C GLU A 263 -8.96 6.93 17.51
N GLN A 264 -10.19 6.84 17.01
CA GLN A 264 -11.24 6.02 17.61
C GLN A 264 -10.88 4.53 17.54
N ASN A 265 -10.36 4.06 16.41
CA ASN A 265 -9.93 2.68 16.25
C ASN A 265 -8.77 2.36 17.20
N LEU A 266 -7.78 3.25 17.35
CA LEU A 266 -6.68 3.07 18.29
C LEU A 266 -7.18 3.02 19.74
N LYS A 267 -8.15 3.87 20.11
CA LYS A 267 -8.79 3.82 21.44
C LYS A 267 -9.57 2.53 21.65
N ILE A 268 -10.25 2.03 20.62
CA ILE A 268 -10.96 0.74 20.67
C ILE A 268 -9.97 -0.41 20.87
N GLU A 269 -8.86 -0.43 20.13
CA GLU A 269 -7.80 -1.42 20.29
C GLU A 269 -7.22 -1.42 21.71
N GLN A 270 -6.92 -0.23 22.27
CA GLN A 270 -6.46 -0.11 23.66
C GLN A 270 -7.50 -0.60 24.67
N ILE A 271 -8.79 -0.34 24.44
CA ILE A 271 -9.88 -0.85 25.30
C ILE A 271 -10.00 -2.36 25.19
N ILE A 272 -9.84 -2.93 24.00
CA ILE A 272 -9.84 -4.38 23.77
C ILE A 272 -8.67 -5.01 24.52
N GLU A 273 -7.46 -4.49 24.35
CA GLU A 273 -6.27 -5.00 25.04
C GLU A 273 -6.41 -4.95 26.57
N GLN A 274 -6.95 -3.86 27.12
CA GLN A 274 -7.25 -3.76 28.56
C GLN A 274 -8.30 -4.78 29.03
N LYS A 275 -9.32 -5.05 28.20
CA LYS A 275 -10.35 -6.05 28.52
C LYS A 275 -9.79 -7.47 28.46
N ASP A 276 -8.92 -7.75 27.50
CA ASP A 276 -8.26 -9.06 27.37
C ASP A 276 -7.36 -9.34 28.59
N GLN A 277 -6.59 -8.35 29.03
CA GLN A 277 -5.80 -8.46 30.26
C GLN A 277 -6.69 -8.70 31.51
N GLN A 278 -7.86 -8.07 31.59
CA GLN A 278 -8.80 -8.30 32.69
C GLN A 278 -9.46 -9.68 32.63
N LEU A 279 -9.71 -10.22 31.44
CA LEU A 279 -10.23 -11.57 31.25
C LEU A 279 -9.17 -12.61 31.67
N GLU A 280 -7.93 -12.44 31.24
CA GLU A 280 -6.81 -13.32 31.63
C GLU A 280 -6.62 -13.36 33.16
N GLN A 281 -6.73 -12.21 33.84
CA GLN A 281 -6.70 -12.18 35.31
C GLN A 281 -7.90 -12.87 35.98
N LYS A 282 -9.08 -12.87 35.35
CA LYS A 282 -10.25 -13.59 35.86
C LYS A 282 -10.09 -15.09 35.68
N ASP A 283 -9.56 -15.52 34.54
CA ASP A 283 -9.31 -16.93 34.24
C ASP A 283 -8.31 -17.52 35.23
N LEU A 284 -7.22 -16.81 35.52
CA LEU A 284 -6.25 -17.21 36.57
C LEU A 284 -6.91 -17.35 37.97
N LYS A 285 -7.87 -16.49 38.31
CA LYS A 285 -8.60 -16.59 39.59
C LYS A 285 -9.57 -17.77 39.62
N ILE A 286 -10.16 -18.12 38.48
CA ILE A 286 -11.03 -19.30 38.35
C ILE A 286 -10.17 -20.56 38.53
N GLU A 287 -9.05 -20.66 37.82
CA GLU A 287 -8.11 -21.77 37.92
C GLU A 287 -7.61 -21.99 39.36
N GLN A 288 -7.27 -20.92 40.08
CA GLN A 288 -6.90 -21.00 41.50
C GLN A 288 -8.03 -21.52 42.41
N LYS A 289 -9.29 -21.16 42.12
CA LYS A 289 -10.44 -21.67 42.89
C LYS A 289 -10.71 -23.14 42.59
N ASP A 290 -10.56 -23.55 41.34
CA ASP A 290 -10.74 -24.94 40.93
C ASP A 290 -9.70 -25.83 41.62
N GLN A 291 -8.43 -25.41 41.67
CA GLN A 291 -7.39 -26.11 42.44
C GLN A 291 -7.71 -26.21 43.94
N GLN A 292 -8.30 -25.17 44.53
CA GLN A 292 -8.72 -25.20 45.94
C GLN A 292 -9.91 -26.14 46.19
N LEU A 293 -10.84 -26.24 45.24
CA LEU A 293 -11.96 -27.17 45.31
C LEU A 293 -11.46 -28.62 45.20
N GLU A 294 -10.57 -28.91 44.24
CA GLU A 294 -9.97 -30.23 44.09
C GLU A 294 -9.23 -30.68 45.37
N GLN A 295 -8.49 -29.77 46.02
CA GLN A 295 -7.87 -30.06 47.32
C GLN A 295 -8.87 -30.31 48.46
N LYS A 296 -10.05 -29.68 48.42
CA LYS A 296 -11.11 -29.93 49.41
C LYS A 296 -11.77 -31.27 49.16
N ASP A 297 -12.03 -31.61 47.90
CA ASP A 297 -12.62 -32.89 47.51
C ASP A 297 -11.73 -34.06 47.93
N LEU A 298 -10.41 -33.95 47.70
CA LEU A 298 -9.42 -34.93 48.20
C LEU A 298 -9.45 -35.10 49.73
N LYS A 299 -9.65 -34.00 50.48
CA LYS A 299 -9.77 -34.05 51.95
C LYS A 299 -11.08 -34.68 52.41
N ILE A 300 -12.16 -34.49 51.66
CA ILE A 300 -13.45 -35.12 51.94
C ILE A 300 -13.32 -36.63 51.70
N GLU A 301 -12.77 -37.04 50.55
CA GLU A 301 -12.54 -38.44 50.22
C GLU A 301 -11.69 -39.16 51.28
N GLN A 302 -10.62 -38.52 51.77
CA GLN A 302 -9.81 -39.05 52.87
C GLN A 302 -10.59 -39.22 54.18
N LYS A 303 -11.50 -38.30 54.49
CA LYS A 303 -12.35 -38.40 55.68
C LYS A 303 -13.40 -39.49 55.55
N ASP A 304 -13.98 -39.65 54.37
CA ASP A 304 -14.96 -40.70 54.09
C ASP A 304 -14.32 -42.08 54.24
N GLN A 305 -13.09 -42.27 53.72
CA GLN A 305 -12.32 -43.50 53.95
C GLN A 305 -12.03 -43.77 55.43
N GLN A 306 -11.73 -42.73 56.22
CA GLN A 306 -11.53 -42.88 57.67
C GLN A 306 -12.81 -43.23 58.42
N LEU A 307 -13.96 -42.69 57.98
CA LEU A 307 -15.26 -43.01 58.55
C LEU A 307 -15.63 -44.46 58.25
N GLU A 308 -15.45 -44.91 57.00
CA GLU A 308 -15.71 -46.29 56.60
C GLU A 308 -14.85 -47.28 57.41
N GLN A 309 -13.58 -46.98 57.66
CA GLN A 309 -12.72 -47.78 58.53
C GLN A 309 -13.22 -47.84 59.98
N LYS A 310 -13.74 -46.71 60.50
CA LYS A 310 -14.30 -46.68 61.86
C LYS A 310 -15.62 -47.43 61.95
N ASP A 311 -16.48 -47.36 60.94
CA ASP A 311 -17.72 -48.11 60.89
C ASP A 311 -17.44 -49.62 60.88
N LEU A 312 -16.46 -50.08 60.11
CA LEU A 312 -15.97 -51.46 60.15
C LEU A 312 -15.47 -51.88 61.54
N GLN A 313 -14.73 -51.02 62.23
CA GLN A 313 -14.28 -51.30 63.61
C GLN A 313 -15.45 -51.39 64.60
N ILE A 314 -16.45 -50.49 64.48
CA ILE A 314 -17.65 -50.52 65.31
C ILE A 314 -18.43 -51.81 65.07
N GLU A 315 -18.57 -52.24 63.82
CA GLU A 315 -19.26 -53.47 63.45
C GLU A 315 -18.55 -54.71 64.03
N GLN A 316 -17.23 -54.78 63.94
CA GLN A 316 -16.42 -55.83 64.59
C GLN A 316 -16.61 -55.86 66.12
N ILE A 317 -16.64 -54.69 66.77
CA ILE A 317 -16.87 -54.60 68.22
C ILE A 317 -18.29 -55.06 68.57
N ARG A 318 -19.30 -54.73 67.75
CA ARG A 318 -20.68 -55.20 67.94
C ARG A 318 -20.75 -56.72 67.84
N GLU A 319 -20.16 -57.32 66.81
CA GLU A 319 -20.10 -58.78 66.68
C GLU A 319 -19.42 -59.45 67.87
N GLN A 320 -18.30 -58.90 68.36
CA GLN A 320 -17.62 -59.41 69.55
C GLN A 320 -18.49 -59.31 70.82
N ASN A 321 -19.19 -58.18 71.00
CA ASN A 321 -20.09 -58.00 72.13
C ASN A 321 -21.29 -58.96 72.06
N ASP A 322 -21.86 -59.19 70.89
CA ASP A 322 -22.96 -60.13 70.68
C ASP A 322 -22.51 -61.57 71.01
N GLN A 323 -21.31 -61.98 70.57
CA GLN A 323 -20.71 -63.26 70.94
C GLN A 323 -20.47 -63.39 72.45
N GLN A 324 -19.98 -62.33 73.11
CA GLN A 324 -19.78 -62.32 74.56
C GLN A 324 -21.10 -62.42 75.31
N MET A 325 -22.15 -61.72 74.85
CA MET A 325 -23.48 -61.79 75.44
C MET A 325 -24.07 -63.20 75.31
N GLU A 326 -23.92 -63.84 74.16
CA GLU A 326 -24.35 -65.22 73.95
C GLU A 326 -23.62 -66.20 74.90
N GLN A 327 -22.31 -66.03 75.10
CA GLN A 327 -21.55 -66.81 76.09
C GLN A 327 -22.03 -66.59 77.52
N ILE A 328 -22.33 -65.34 77.90
CA ILE A 328 -22.88 -65.01 79.22
C ILE A 328 -24.25 -65.68 79.41
N GLU A 329 -25.12 -65.64 78.39
CA GLU A 329 -26.43 -66.30 78.45
C GLU A 329 -26.30 -67.81 78.62
N GLN A 330 -25.38 -68.46 77.89
CA GLN A 330 -25.08 -69.88 78.04
C GLN A 330 -24.61 -70.21 79.47
N LEU A 331 -23.66 -69.45 80.02
CA LEU A 331 -23.19 -69.61 81.40
C LEU A 331 -24.31 -69.41 82.43
N LEU A 332 -25.20 -68.44 82.22
CA LEU A 332 -26.35 -68.21 83.10
C LEU A 332 -27.35 -69.38 83.05
N GLN A 333 -27.58 -69.98 81.88
CA GLN A 333 -28.38 -71.19 81.75
C GLN A 333 -27.74 -72.38 82.48
N GLU A 334 -26.42 -72.54 82.37
CA GLU A 334 -25.66 -73.58 83.08
C GLU A 334 -25.73 -73.40 84.61
N ILE A 335 -25.54 -72.17 85.11
CA ILE A 335 -25.70 -71.85 86.54
C ILE A 335 -27.12 -72.17 87.02
N LYS A 336 -28.16 -71.82 86.24
CA LYS A 336 -29.56 -72.17 86.58
C LYS A 336 -29.77 -73.67 86.64
N TYR A 337 -29.19 -74.43 85.71
CA TYR A 337 -29.25 -75.89 85.69
C TYR A 337 -28.55 -76.51 86.93
N LEU A 338 -27.34 -76.06 87.25
CA LEU A 338 -26.59 -76.51 88.43
C LEU A 338 -27.31 -76.19 89.75
N LYS A 339 -27.91 -74.99 89.86
CA LYS A 339 -28.74 -74.63 91.03
C LYS A 339 -29.94 -75.56 91.20
N LYS A 340 -30.57 -75.98 90.09
CA LYS A 340 -31.71 -76.91 90.11
C LYS A 340 -31.29 -78.32 90.56
N LEU A 341 -30.10 -78.77 90.18
CA LEU A 341 -29.52 -80.04 90.64
C LEU A 341 -29.24 -80.03 92.15
N ASN A 342 -28.68 -78.95 92.70
CA ASN A 342 -28.38 -78.83 94.14
C ASN A 342 -29.61 -78.65 95.05
N SER A 343 -30.79 -78.39 94.48
CA SER A 343 -32.06 -78.25 95.22
C SER A 343 -32.87 -79.55 95.35
N LYS A 344 -32.36 -80.64 94.77
CA LYS A 344 -32.87 -82.01 94.92
C LYS A 344 -31.93 -82.78 95.84
#